data_AF-R6D6I1-F1
#
_entry.id   AF-R6D6I1-F1
#
_cell.length_a   1.000
_cell.length_b   1.000
_cell.length_c   1.000
_cell.angle_alpha   90.00
_cell.angle_beta   90.00
_cell.angle_gamma   90.00
#
_symmetry.space_group_name_H-M   'P 1'
#
loop_
_entity.id
_entity.type
_entity.pdbx_description
1 polymer ?
#
loop_
_entity_poly.entity_id
_entity_poly.type
_entity_poly.pdbx_seq_one_letter_code
_entity_poly.pdbx_strand_id
1 'polypeptide(L)'
;MRKISLTRSVLVTGCILISSIPLQGKAKNLFLEQDIQSFSGHARADTRVAYKEKRDTLIQNDHTLLIAGQFVENDTLFFVQEYDREDGEMSRNTYIFLEPDRQSEYFQPDYWINRFEGNHEDYLQQIKEHRNYHLKNNDTPYQKVNTFGLPADWIPLHYFDRKPYAYIPPETDTPAPRRLTDSLLIQKDFEIYTFPLRESRKLSPTLYHFRLEETDLFIHILDEQTQTAVWEYRQGKKNWYHLMIPVASVRYFDLMHSIAPNHKYFETHQAPVFDSVNIKALLQQKQQSNIPEKE
;
A
#
# COMPACT_ATOMS: atom_id res chain seq x y z
N MET A 1 14.36 -9.16 -15.25
CA MET A 1 14.12 -8.52 -13.95
C MET A 1 14.20 -9.58 -12.86
N ARG A 2 15.16 -9.45 -11.93
CA ARG A 2 15.44 -10.46 -10.90
C ARG A 2 14.52 -10.23 -9.69
N LYS A 3 13.77 -11.26 -9.30
CA LYS A 3 12.99 -11.30 -8.05
C LYS A 3 13.94 -11.34 -6.87
N ILE A 4 13.79 -10.43 -5.92
CA ILE A 4 14.42 -10.49 -4.61
C ILE A 4 13.51 -11.36 -3.72
N SER A 5 14.10 -12.33 -3.02
CA SER A 5 13.40 -13.19 -2.07
C SER A 5 13.96 -12.90 -0.68
N LEU A 6 13.09 -12.50 0.24
CA LEU A 6 13.44 -12.33 1.65
C LEU A 6 13.20 -13.65 2.39
N THR A 7 14.28 -14.30 2.82
CA THR A 7 14.23 -15.47 3.72
C THR A 7 14.28 -14.98 5.17
N ARG A 8 13.26 -15.33 5.97
CA ARG A 8 13.21 -15.05 7.41
C ARG A 8 14.22 -15.91 8.17
N SER A 9 14.98 -15.30 9.08
CA SER A 9 15.63 -16.04 10.18
C SER A 9 14.70 -16.11 11.38
N VAL A 10 14.57 -17.31 11.92
CA VAL A 10 13.75 -17.66 13.08
C VAL A 10 14.41 -17.12 14.35
N LEU A 11 13.65 -16.37 15.16
CA LEU A 11 14.09 -15.98 16.50
C LEU A 11 13.79 -17.14 17.46
N VAL A 12 14.83 -17.87 17.85
CA VAL A 12 14.78 -18.86 18.94
C VAL A 12 14.77 -18.10 20.26
N THR A 13 13.73 -18.31 21.06
CA THR A 13 13.61 -17.80 22.43
C THR A 13 14.61 -18.55 23.33
N GLY A 14 15.56 -17.84 23.94
CA GLY A 14 16.57 -18.42 24.83
C GLY A 14 16.77 -17.58 26.07
N CYS A 15 16.39 -18.14 27.22
CA CYS A 15 16.44 -17.53 28.55
C CYS A 15 17.85 -17.06 28.94
N ILE A 16 17.91 -15.95 29.67
CA ILE A 16 19.11 -15.41 30.32
C ILE A 16 19.50 -16.35 31.47
N LEU A 17 20.74 -16.84 31.45
CA LEU A 17 21.43 -17.39 32.62
C LEU A 17 22.85 -16.82 32.65
N ILE A 18 23.12 -16.06 33.70
CA ILE A 18 24.38 -15.40 33.98
C ILE A 18 25.35 -16.45 34.54
N SER A 19 26.56 -16.54 33.99
CA SER A 19 27.73 -16.89 34.78
C SER A 19 29.01 -16.31 34.19
N SER A 20 29.80 -15.71 35.08
CA SER A 20 31.10 -15.09 34.85
C SER A 20 32.20 -16.15 34.90
N ILE A 21 33.29 -15.99 34.12
CA ILE A 21 34.71 -16.22 34.48
C ILE A 21 35.59 -15.82 33.27
N PRO A 22 36.77 -15.17 33.48
CA PRO A 22 37.54 -14.51 32.43
C PRO A 22 38.64 -15.42 31.86
N LEU A 23 39.01 -15.23 30.59
CA LEU A 23 40.26 -15.78 30.05
C LEU A 23 40.98 -14.79 29.14
N GLN A 24 42.22 -14.51 29.56
CA GLN A 24 43.27 -13.78 28.85
C GLN A 24 43.67 -14.49 27.55
N GLY A 25 44.04 -13.73 26.52
CA GLY A 25 44.70 -14.26 25.33
C GLY A 25 45.08 -13.19 24.32
N LYS A 26 46.37 -12.83 24.28
CA LYS A 26 46.99 -11.92 23.30
C LYS A 26 46.95 -12.51 21.89
N ALA A 27 46.59 -11.71 20.87
CA ALA A 27 47.14 -11.87 19.54
C ALA A 27 47.13 -10.55 18.74
N LYS A 28 48.24 -10.34 18.01
CA LYS A 28 48.77 -9.14 17.36
C LYS A 28 47.84 -8.48 16.34
N ASN A 29 47.76 -7.14 16.42
CA ASN A 29 47.34 -6.28 15.30
C ASN A 29 48.50 -6.14 14.30
N LEU A 30 48.24 -6.41 13.02
CA LEU A 30 49.04 -5.93 11.91
C LEU A 30 48.16 -4.93 11.14
N PHE A 31 48.40 -3.64 11.34
CA PHE A 31 47.84 -2.57 10.52
C PHE A 31 48.86 -2.24 9.44
N LEU A 32 48.40 -2.21 8.18
CA LEU A 32 49.10 -1.52 7.10
C LEU A 32 48.32 -0.21 6.87
N GLU A 33 48.89 0.89 7.36
CA GLU A 33 48.49 2.25 7.00
C GLU A 33 49.00 2.55 5.59
N GLN A 34 48.15 3.13 4.75
CA GLN A 34 48.60 4.02 3.69
C GLN A 34 48.01 5.40 3.97
N ASP A 35 48.92 6.35 4.13
CA ASP A 35 48.76 7.76 4.43
C ASP A 35 47.85 8.50 3.45
N ILE A 36 47.01 9.42 3.96
CA ILE A 36 46.95 10.81 3.47
C ILE A 36 46.72 11.77 4.65
N GLN A 37 47.81 12.47 5.00
CA GLN A 37 48.01 13.84 5.46
C GLN A 37 46.98 14.59 6.34
N SER A 38 47.56 15.07 7.43
CA SER A 38 47.14 15.94 8.55
C SER A 38 46.57 17.33 8.22
N PHE A 39 45.69 17.82 9.11
CA PHE A 39 45.78 19.18 9.66
C PHE A 39 45.53 19.19 11.18
N SER A 40 46.35 19.97 11.88
CA SER A 40 46.59 20.00 13.33
C SER A 40 45.84 21.11 14.06
N GLY A 41 45.36 20.84 15.29
CA GLY A 41 44.86 21.88 16.20
C GLY A 41 44.60 21.40 17.63
N HIS A 42 45.64 21.42 18.47
CA HIS A 42 45.72 21.59 19.94
C HIS A 42 44.74 20.87 20.90
N ALA A 43 45.34 20.11 21.83
CA ALA A 43 44.66 19.32 22.87
C ALA A 43 44.71 19.95 24.28
N ARG A 44 43.57 19.86 25.00
CA ARG A 44 43.34 19.60 26.47
C ARG A 44 41.94 20.14 26.84
N ALA A 45 41.06 19.50 27.61
CA ALA A 45 41.10 18.30 28.46
C ALA A 45 39.65 17.75 28.69
N ASP A 46 39.57 16.48 29.10
CA ASP A 46 38.45 15.78 29.78
C ASP A 46 37.04 15.85 29.15
N THR A 47 36.33 14.77 28.82
CA THR A 47 36.07 13.54 29.59
C THR A 47 35.39 12.50 28.68
N ARG A 48 35.65 11.21 28.93
CA ARG A 48 34.80 10.04 28.59
C ARG A 48 34.03 10.06 27.25
N VAL A 49 34.52 9.29 26.29
CA VAL A 49 33.87 8.10 25.71
C VAL A 49 34.68 7.72 24.47
N ALA A 50 35.37 6.59 24.53
CA ALA A 50 35.97 5.99 23.35
C ALA A 50 34.90 5.14 22.64
N TYR A 51 34.22 5.71 21.65
CA TYR A 51 33.59 4.90 20.60
C TYR A 51 34.58 4.80 19.45
N LYS A 52 35.31 3.67 19.42
CA LYS A 52 35.78 3.11 18.16
C LYS A 52 34.58 2.38 17.57
N GLU A 53 33.75 3.07 16.80
CA GLU A 53 32.77 2.37 15.98
C GLU A 53 33.32 2.19 14.57
N LYS A 54 33.28 0.93 14.15
CA LYS A 54 33.85 0.45 12.91
C LYS A 54 32.84 0.73 11.81
N ARG A 55 33.38 1.28 10.71
CA ARG A 55 32.71 1.90 9.58
C ARG A 55 31.65 1.05 8.91
N ASP A 56 30.71 1.79 8.39
CA ASP A 56 29.63 1.37 7.53
C ASP A 56 29.90 2.06 6.18
N THR A 57 30.39 1.31 5.18
CA THR A 57 30.90 1.84 3.90
C THR A 57 29.89 1.59 2.78
N LEU A 58 29.37 2.67 2.21
CA LEU A 58 28.43 2.67 1.09
C LEU A 58 29.23 2.90 -0.21
N ILE A 59 29.33 1.89 -1.07
CA ILE A 59 29.90 2.05 -2.43
C ILE A 59 28.78 1.88 -3.45
N GLN A 60 28.57 2.95 -4.20
CA GLN A 60 27.54 3.16 -5.21
C GLN A 60 28.11 2.77 -6.59
N ASN A 61 27.30 2.19 -7.47
CA ASN A 61 27.48 2.30 -8.92
C ASN A 61 26.09 2.42 -9.55
N ASP A 62 25.96 3.41 -10.44
CA ASP A 62 24.84 4.05 -11.15
C ASP A 62 23.40 3.86 -10.64
N HIS A 63 22.96 2.70 -10.14
CA HIS A 63 21.60 2.44 -9.66
C HIS A 63 21.49 1.58 -8.37
N THR A 64 22.35 1.73 -7.36
CA THR A 64 22.13 1.05 -6.04
C THR A 64 22.66 1.83 -4.83
N LEU A 65 21.86 1.87 -3.75
CA LEU A 65 22.19 2.42 -2.42
C LEU A 65 22.30 1.28 -1.38
N LEU A 66 23.26 1.36 -0.45
CA LEU A 66 23.55 0.32 0.55
C LEU A 66 23.75 0.94 1.96
N ILE A 67 22.67 1.09 2.74
CA ILE A 67 22.63 1.91 3.97
C ILE A 67 23.55 1.39 5.07
N ALA A 68 24.25 2.32 5.71
CA ALA A 68 25.26 2.03 6.71
C ALA A 68 25.32 3.22 7.70
N GLY A 69 24.75 3.06 8.90
CA GLY A 69 24.66 4.07 9.98
C GLY A 69 23.76 3.62 11.14
N GLN A 70 24.11 3.97 12.39
CA GLN A 70 23.32 3.65 13.59
C GLN A 70 21.93 4.31 13.52
N PHE A 71 20.91 3.47 13.34
CA PHE A 71 19.51 3.80 13.49
C PHE A 71 19.21 4.19 14.95
N VAL A 72 18.76 5.43 15.15
CA VAL A 72 17.73 5.74 16.16
C VAL A 72 16.57 6.44 15.45
N GLU A 73 16.09 5.84 14.36
CA GLU A 73 14.72 6.03 13.84
C GLU A 73 13.94 4.79 14.31
N ASN A 74 13.42 4.85 15.54
CA ASN A 74 12.75 3.71 16.18
C ASN A 74 11.44 3.34 15.44
N ASP A 75 11.27 2.05 15.19
CA ASP A 75 10.04 1.30 14.83
C ASP A 75 9.41 1.44 13.43
N THR A 76 9.88 2.32 12.54
CA THR A 76 9.28 2.48 11.18
C THR A 76 10.05 1.71 10.10
N LEU A 77 9.38 0.74 9.46
CA LEU A 77 9.94 0.00 8.33
C LEU A 77 9.73 0.76 7.02
N PHE A 78 10.81 1.26 6.41
CA PHE A 78 10.76 1.90 5.09
C PHE A 78 10.94 0.88 3.96
N PHE A 79 10.09 0.96 2.95
CA PHE A 79 10.21 0.21 1.69
C PHE A 79 10.99 0.99 0.63
N VAL A 80 10.83 2.32 0.60
CA VAL A 80 11.49 3.22 -0.35
C VAL A 80 11.86 4.52 0.35
N GLN A 81 13.05 5.04 0.05
CA GLN A 81 13.46 6.40 0.38
C GLN A 81 14.23 6.97 -0.81
N GLU A 82 13.65 7.95 -1.48
CA GLU A 82 14.25 8.67 -2.59
C GLU A 82 14.51 10.11 -2.16
N TYR A 83 15.64 10.64 -2.60
CA TYR A 83 16.08 11.99 -2.29
C TYR A 83 16.39 12.70 -3.60
N ASP A 84 15.95 13.95 -3.70
CA ASP A 84 16.30 14.83 -4.80
C ASP A 84 17.22 15.95 -4.34
N ARG A 85 17.94 16.48 -5.33
CA ARG A 85 18.87 17.58 -5.14
C ARG A 85 18.41 18.79 -5.93
N GLU A 86 17.54 19.59 -5.33
CA GLU A 86 17.21 20.92 -5.84
C GLU A 86 18.17 21.93 -5.19
N ASP A 87 18.73 22.84 -6.00
CA ASP A 87 19.64 23.92 -5.56
C ASP A 87 20.90 23.50 -4.77
N GLY A 88 21.29 22.23 -4.87
CA GLY A 88 22.48 21.67 -4.20
C GLY A 88 22.21 21.07 -2.81
N GLU A 89 21.02 21.27 -2.26
CA GLU A 89 20.56 20.66 -1.01
C GLU A 89 19.84 19.33 -1.26
N MET A 90 20.17 18.30 -0.48
CA MET A 90 19.50 17.01 -0.56
C MET A 90 18.22 17.07 0.26
N SER A 91 17.06 16.90 -0.38
CA SER A 91 15.77 16.80 0.28
C SER A 91 15.11 15.47 -0.02
N ARG A 92 14.34 14.95 0.94
CA ARG A 92 13.63 13.68 0.79
C ARG A 92 12.45 13.91 -0.15
N ASN A 93 12.49 13.32 -1.34
CA ASN A 93 11.44 13.50 -2.34
C ASN A 93 10.33 12.46 -2.21
N THR A 94 10.66 11.18 -2.05
CA THR A 94 9.66 10.14 -1.84
C THR A 94 10.06 9.24 -0.70
N TYR A 95 9.07 8.82 0.08
CA TYR A 95 9.26 7.69 0.96
C TYR A 95 7.99 6.88 1.12
N ILE A 96 8.20 5.57 1.15
CA ILE A 96 7.15 4.59 1.38
C ILE A 96 7.52 3.81 2.62
N PHE A 97 6.60 3.72 3.57
CA PHE A 97 6.83 3.03 4.83
C PHE A 97 5.61 2.23 5.26
N LEU A 98 5.86 1.25 6.13
CA LEU A 98 4.83 0.54 6.87
C LEU A 98 4.40 1.43 8.03
N GLU A 99 3.12 1.78 8.10
CA GLU A 99 2.55 2.50 9.25
C GLU A 99 2.61 1.62 10.50
N PRO A 100 3.45 1.95 11.50
CA PRO A 100 3.64 1.10 12.67
C PRO A 100 2.48 1.23 13.68
N ASP A 101 1.80 2.38 13.75
CA ASP A 101 0.76 2.61 14.73
C ASP A 101 -0.61 2.20 14.21
N ARG A 102 -1.11 1.08 14.73
CA ARG A 102 -2.47 0.57 14.45
C ARG A 102 -3.59 1.49 14.96
N GLN A 103 -3.29 2.45 15.83
CA GLN A 103 -4.23 3.46 16.33
C GLN A 103 -4.18 4.78 15.55
N SER A 104 -3.28 4.91 14.57
CA SER A 104 -3.18 6.11 13.73
C SER A 104 -4.50 6.39 12.99
N GLU A 105 -4.68 7.65 12.58
CA GLU A 105 -5.83 8.08 11.78
C GLU A 105 -5.97 7.29 10.47
N TYR A 106 -4.87 6.78 9.93
CA TYR A 106 -4.82 6.03 8.67
C TYR A 106 -5.57 4.70 8.73
N PHE A 107 -5.79 4.14 9.93
CA PHE A 107 -6.64 2.96 10.11
C PHE A 107 -8.12 3.30 10.33
N GLN A 108 -8.47 4.58 10.44
CA GLN A 108 -9.85 5.02 10.66
C GLN A 108 -10.61 5.19 9.34
N PRO A 109 -11.86 4.72 9.24
CA PRO A 109 -12.65 4.86 8.02
C PRO A 109 -12.79 6.29 7.51
N ASP A 110 -12.95 7.25 8.43
CA ASP A 110 -13.16 8.66 8.10
C ASP A 110 -11.97 9.26 7.34
N TYR A 111 -10.74 8.82 7.61
CA TYR A 111 -9.57 9.25 6.85
C TYR A 111 -9.72 8.93 5.36
N TRP A 112 -10.11 7.69 5.04
CA TRP A 112 -10.26 7.23 3.66
C TRP A 112 -11.45 7.86 2.96
N ILE A 113 -12.55 8.07 3.68
CA ILE A 113 -13.73 8.76 3.18
C ILE A 113 -13.38 10.22 2.86
N ASN A 114 -12.74 10.93 3.78
CA ASN A 114 -12.31 12.31 3.58
C ASN A 114 -11.28 12.43 2.44
N ARG A 115 -10.36 11.47 2.33
CA ARG A 115 -9.43 11.40 1.19
C ARG A 115 -10.18 11.18 -0.12
N PHE A 116 -11.16 10.28 -0.14
CA PHE A 116 -11.98 10.02 -1.31
C PHE A 116 -12.83 11.22 -1.69
N GLU A 117 -13.39 11.97 -0.75
CA GLU A 117 -14.24 13.11 -1.09
C GLU A 117 -13.40 14.34 -1.42
N GLY A 118 -12.32 14.58 -0.68
CA GLY A 118 -11.58 15.84 -0.71
C GLY A 118 -12.42 16.93 -0.05
N ASN A 119 -12.69 18.02 -0.77
CA ASN A 119 -13.73 18.96 -0.36
C ASN A 119 -15.10 18.32 -0.59
N HIS A 120 -15.83 18.06 0.50
CA HIS A 120 -17.14 17.41 0.46
C HIS A 120 -18.18 18.16 -0.38
N GLU A 121 -18.24 19.49 -0.28
CA GLU A 121 -19.20 20.30 -1.05
C GLU A 121 -18.89 20.25 -2.54
N ASP A 122 -17.61 20.37 -2.91
CA ASP A 122 -17.17 20.26 -4.29
C ASP A 122 -17.45 18.84 -4.85
N TYR A 123 -17.27 17.81 -4.02
CA TYR A 123 -17.60 16.42 -4.35
C TYR A 123 -19.09 16.24 -4.65
N LEU A 124 -19.96 16.74 -3.77
CA LEU A 124 -21.42 16.69 -3.97
C LEU A 124 -21.85 17.46 -5.22
N GLN A 125 -21.25 18.63 -5.44
CA GLN A 125 -21.53 19.46 -6.60
C GLN A 125 -21.14 18.74 -7.91
N GLN A 126 -19.96 18.11 -7.97
CA GLN A 126 -19.53 17.32 -9.14
C GLN A 126 -20.45 16.13 -9.42
N ILE A 127 -20.94 15.42 -8.39
CA ILE A 127 -21.90 14.32 -8.58
C ILE A 127 -23.23 14.84 -9.14
N LYS A 128 -23.70 15.98 -8.63
CA LYS A 128 -24.92 16.63 -9.11
C LYS A 128 -24.79 17.06 -10.56
N GLU A 129 -23.65 17.61 -10.95
CA GLU A 129 -23.36 18.00 -12.33
C GLU A 129 -23.34 16.80 -13.27
N HIS A 130 -22.65 15.72 -12.90
CA HIS A 130 -22.66 14.47 -13.67
C HIS A 130 -24.07 13.91 -13.84
N ARG A 131 -24.88 13.92 -12.76
CA ARG A 131 -26.27 13.48 -12.82
C ARG A 131 -27.11 14.33 -13.78
N ASN A 132 -26.97 15.65 -13.72
CA ASN A 132 -27.69 16.56 -14.61
C ASN A 132 -27.27 16.40 -16.07
N TYR A 133 -25.97 16.24 -16.31
CA TYR A 133 -25.43 15.94 -17.64
C TYR A 133 -25.99 14.62 -18.17
N HIS A 134 -25.98 13.57 -17.36
CA HIS A 134 -26.53 12.27 -17.73
C HIS A 134 -28.01 12.36 -18.10
N LEU A 135 -28.84 12.96 -17.25
CA LEU A 135 -30.28 13.13 -17.51
C LEU A 135 -30.59 13.97 -18.76
N LYS A 136 -29.70 14.90 -19.14
CA LYS A 136 -29.87 15.73 -20.34
C LYS A 136 -29.53 14.97 -21.62
N ASN A 137 -28.54 14.07 -21.57
CA ASN A 137 -28.00 13.39 -22.75
C ASN A 137 -28.50 11.96 -22.91
N ASN A 138 -29.00 11.35 -21.83
CA ASN A 138 -29.51 9.99 -21.79
C ASN A 138 -30.94 10.00 -21.23
N ASP A 139 -31.90 9.47 -22.00
CA ASP A 139 -33.33 9.42 -21.62
C ASP A 139 -33.65 8.41 -20.49
N THR A 140 -32.64 7.92 -19.77
CA THR A 140 -32.82 6.87 -18.76
C THR A 140 -32.50 7.39 -17.36
N PRO A 141 -33.52 7.61 -16.52
CA PRO A 141 -33.31 8.14 -15.18
C PRO A 141 -32.51 7.16 -14.31
N TYR A 142 -31.89 7.71 -13.27
CA TYR A 142 -31.22 6.95 -12.22
C TYR A 142 -32.25 6.10 -11.49
N GLN A 143 -31.91 4.85 -11.22
CA GLN A 143 -32.77 3.91 -10.52
C GLN A 143 -32.11 3.46 -9.24
N LYS A 144 -32.92 3.29 -8.19
CA LYS A 144 -32.47 2.64 -6.97
C LYS A 144 -32.48 1.14 -7.16
N VAL A 145 -31.40 0.50 -6.73
CA VAL A 145 -31.20 -0.94 -6.73
C VAL A 145 -30.81 -1.40 -5.33
N ASN A 146 -30.92 -2.70 -5.06
CA ASN A 146 -30.58 -3.25 -3.76
C ASN A 146 -29.07 -3.53 -3.69
N THR A 147 -28.36 -2.96 -2.71
CA THR A 147 -26.93 -3.22 -2.48
C THR A 147 -26.69 -4.49 -1.65
N PHE A 148 -27.75 -5.13 -1.16
CA PHE A 148 -27.73 -6.35 -0.36
C PHE A 148 -26.89 -6.25 0.93
N GLY A 149 -26.77 -5.05 1.48
CA GLY A 149 -25.96 -4.77 2.67
C GLY A 149 -24.46 -4.80 2.40
N LEU A 150 -24.01 -4.76 1.14
CA LEU A 150 -22.60 -4.56 0.82
C LEU A 150 -22.15 -3.17 1.33
N PRO A 151 -20.90 -3.06 1.82
CA PRO A 151 -20.30 -1.76 2.13
C PRO A 151 -20.36 -0.78 0.96
N ALA A 152 -20.45 0.51 1.27
CA ALA A 152 -20.46 1.55 0.25
C ALA A 152 -19.04 1.86 -0.23
N ASP A 153 -18.09 2.07 0.69
CA ASP A 153 -16.75 2.56 0.39
C ASP A 153 -15.72 1.43 0.32
N TRP A 154 -14.99 1.38 -0.80
CA TRP A 154 -14.02 0.34 -1.12
C TRP A 154 -12.70 0.96 -1.56
N ILE A 155 -11.62 0.38 -1.08
CA ILE A 155 -10.26 0.71 -1.53
C ILE A 155 -9.60 -0.52 -2.12
N PRO A 156 -8.60 -0.34 -2.99
CA PRO A 156 -7.80 -1.44 -3.51
C PRO A 156 -7.05 -2.15 -2.39
N LEU A 157 -6.88 -3.46 -2.56
CA LEU A 157 -5.94 -4.24 -1.77
C LEU A 157 -4.78 -4.65 -2.67
N HIS A 158 -3.57 -4.28 -2.26
CA HIS A 158 -2.37 -4.50 -3.05
C HIS A 158 -1.54 -5.64 -2.47
N TYR A 159 -0.76 -6.30 -3.33
CA TYR A 159 0.21 -7.30 -2.88
C TYR A 159 1.62 -6.77 -3.08
N PHE A 160 2.45 -6.88 -2.06
CA PHE A 160 3.87 -6.57 -2.14
C PHE A 160 4.64 -7.66 -1.39
N ASP A 161 5.66 -8.24 -2.02
CA ASP A 161 6.37 -9.40 -1.49
C ASP A 161 5.42 -10.50 -0.99
N ARG A 162 4.39 -10.79 -1.80
CA ARG A 162 3.35 -11.81 -1.56
C ARG A 162 2.49 -11.59 -0.30
N LYS A 163 2.48 -10.38 0.26
CA LYS A 163 1.61 -10.02 1.39
C LYS A 163 0.62 -8.94 1.00
N PRO A 164 -0.61 -8.98 1.55
CA PRO A 164 -1.62 -7.97 1.29
C PRO A 164 -1.35 -6.71 2.11
N TYR A 165 -1.47 -5.55 1.47
CA TYR A 165 -1.34 -4.23 2.09
C TYR A 165 -2.51 -3.32 1.66
N ALA A 166 -3.06 -2.58 2.63
CA ALA A 166 -3.73 -1.33 2.32
C ALA A 166 -2.67 -0.30 1.91
N TYR A 167 -2.98 0.57 0.96
CA TYR A 167 -2.00 1.52 0.42
C TYR A 167 -2.57 2.94 0.38
N ILE A 168 -1.83 3.87 0.98
CA ILE A 168 -2.07 5.30 0.83
C ILE A 168 -1.10 5.80 -0.25
N PRO A 169 -1.58 6.09 -1.47
CA PRO A 169 -0.74 6.69 -2.50
C PRO A 169 -0.43 8.16 -2.17
N PRO A 170 0.57 8.77 -2.82
CA PRO A 170 0.82 10.20 -2.65
C PRO A 170 -0.34 11.05 -3.23
N GLU A 171 -0.93 10.61 -4.34
CA GLU A 171 -2.03 11.31 -5.01
C GLU A 171 -3.17 10.34 -5.36
N THR A 172 -3.02 9.56 -6.44
CA THR A 172 -4.02 8.60 -6.94
C THR A 172 -3.57 7.15 -6.76
N ASP A 173 -4.54 6.23 -6.65
CA ASP A 173 -4.29 4.79 -6.61
C ASP A 173 -4.72 4.12 -7.92
N THR A 174 -4.08 3.00 -8.26
CA THR A 174 -4.48 2.14 -9.38
C THR A 174 -4.57 0.67 -8.94
N PRO A 175 -5.77 0.07 -8.93
CA PRO A 175 -7.05 0.65 -9.36
C PRO A 175 -7.52 1.79 -8.43
N ALA A 176 -8.42 2.64 -8.90
CA ALA A 176 -8.94 3.73 -8.07
C ALA A 176 -9.91 3.22 -6.96
N PRO A 177 -10.00 3.94 -5.82
CA PRO A 177 -11.04 3.72 -4.81
C PRO A 177 -12.45 3.96 -5.38
N ARG A 178 -13.45 3.35 -4.73
CA ARG A 178 -14.83 3.28 -5.24
C ARG A 178 -15.87 3.45 -4.15
N ARG A 179 -17.00 4.04 -4.52
CA ARG A 179 -18.21 4.10 -3.71
C ARG A 179 -19.39 3.49 -4.45
N LEU A 180 -19.96 2.42 -3.91
CA LEU A 180 -21.17 1.76 -4.39
C LEU A 180 -22.38 2.27 -3.58
N THR A 181 -23.24 3.04 -4.20
CA THR A 181 -24.51 3.49 -3.60
C THR A 181 -25.66 2.64 -4.10
N ASP A 182 -26.88 2.97 -3.68
CA ASP A 182 -28.10 2.34 -4.20
C ASP A 182 -28.43 2.75 -5.64
N SER A 183 -27.69 3.66 -6.27
CA SER A 183 -28.02 4.18 -7.60
C SER A 183 -26.81 4.45 -8.50
N LEU A 184 -25.60 4.46 -7.92
CA LEU A 184 -24.36 4.80 -8.59
C LEU A 184 -23.23 3.88 -8.14
N LEU A 185 -22.36 3.54 -9.08
CA LEU A 185 -20.97 3.29 -8.77
C LEU A 185 -20.18 4.57 -9.05
N ILE A 186 -19.41 5.04 -8.07
CA ILE A 186 -18.54 6.21 -8.18
C ILE A 186 -17.11 5.73 -8.08
N GLN A 187 -16.26 6.16 -8.99
CA GLN A 187 -14.81 5.93 -8.97
C GLN A 187 -14.12 7.29 -8.93
N LYS A 188 -13.05 7.40 -8.13
CA LYS A 188 -12.26 8.63 -8.08
C LYS A 188 -10.77 8.36 -8.22
N ASP A 189 -10.17 8.95 -9.23
CA ASP A 189 -8.73 9.10 -9.38
C ASP A 189 -8.36 10.60 -9.38
N PHE A 190 -8.00 11.17 -10.53
CA PHE A 190 -7.89 12.61 -10.74
C PHE A 190 -9.26 13.27 -10.91
N GLU A 191 -10.23 12.53 -11.48
CA GLU A 191 -11.59 12.99 -11.71
C GLU A 191 -12.60 12.06 -11.01
N ILE A 192 -13.85 12.54 -10.89
CA ILE A 192 -14.96 11.72 -10.42
C ILE A 192 -15.67 11.12 -11.64
N TYR A 193 -15.65 9.79 -11.72
CA TYR A 193 -16.44 9.04 -12.70
C TYR A 193 -17.67 8.44 -12.02
N THR A 194 -18.83 8.59 -12.64
CA THR A 194 -20.09 8.03 -12.13
C THR A 194 -20.71 7.08 -13.14
N PHE A 195 -21.15 5.91 -12.66
CA PHE A 195 -21.75 4.85 -13.46
C PHE A 195 -23.13 4.52 -12.87
N PRO A 196 -24.22 4.87 -13.57
CA PRO A 196 -25.58 4.56 -13.11
C PRO A 196 -25.81 3.05 -12.98
N LEU A 197 -26.39 2.65 -11.84
CA LEU A 197 -26.86 1.28 -11.65
C LEU A 197 -28.21 1.08 -12.31
N ARG A 198 -28.38 -0.06 -12.99
CA ARG A 198 -29.60 -0.43 -13.72
C ARG A 198 -30.31 -1.63 -13.10
N GLU A 199 -29.56 -2.65 -12.71
CA GLU A 199 -30.09 -3.84 -12.05
C GLU A 199 -29.12 -4.33 -10.98
N SER A 200 -29.65 -5.01 -9.97
CA SER A 200 -28.86 -5.68 -8.94
C SER A 200 -29.41 -7.09 -8.67
N ARG A 201 -28.54 -8.09 -8.57
CA ARG A 201 -28.92 -9.47 -8.23
C ARG A 201 -27.93 -10.06 -7.24
N LYS A 202 -28.43 -10.71 -6.19
CA LYS A 202 -27.63 -11.59 -5.35
C LYS A 202 -27.67 -12.98 -5.95
N LEU A 203 -26.55 -13.45 -6.51
CA LEU A 203 -26.46 -14.73 -7.19
C LEU A 203 -26.13 -15.88 -6.23
N SER A 204 -25.39 -15.58 -5.16
CA SER A 204 -25.11 -16.49 -4.05
C SER A 204 -24.80 -15.70 -2.77
N PRO A 205 -24.56 -16.33 -1.62
CA PRO A 205 -24.10 -15.64 -0.40
C PRO A 205 -22.84 -14.79 -0.60
N THR A 206 -21.95 -15.16 -1.53
CA THR A 206 -20.67 -14.49 -1.77
C THR A 206 -20.53 -13.90 -3.17
N LEU A 207 -21.62 -13.86 -3.96
CA LEU A 207 -21.59 -13.34 -5.34
C LEU A 207 -22.77 -12.41 -5.62
N TYR A 208 -22.42 -11.20 -6.01
CA TYR A 208 -23.35 -10.12 -6.32
C TYR A 208 -23.10 -9.62 -7.74
N HIS A 209 -24.18 -9.26 -8.42
CA HIS A 209 -24.14 -8.73 -9.78
C HIS A 209 -24.86 -7.39 -9.82
N PHE A 210 -24.22 -6.41 -10.44
CA PHE A 210 -24.77 -5.10 -10.74
C PHE A 210 -24.62 -4.83 -12.23
N ARG A 211 -25.71 -4.50 -12.90
CA ARG A 211 -25.66 -4.02 -14.28
C ARG A 211 -25.43 -2.51 -14.27
N LEU A 212 -24.30 -2.07 -14.80
CA LEU A 212 -24.04 -0.68 -15.21
C LEU A 212 -24.53 -0.51 -16.66
N GLU A 213 -24.40 0.68 -17.24
CA GLU A 213 -24.92 0.95 -18.60
C GLU A 213 -24.40 -0.04 -19.66
N GLU A 214 -23.08 -0.06 -19.88
CA GLU A 214 -22.44 -0.95 -20.87
C GLU A 214 -21.64 -2.08 -20.24
N THR A 215 -21.56 -2.13 -18.91
CA THR A 215 -20.65 -3.01 -18.17
C THR A 215 -21.40 -3.74 -17.07
N ASP A 216 -21.19 -5.05 -16.94
CA ASP A 216 -21.64 -5.80 -15.78
C ASP A 216 -20.52 -5.84 -14.73
N LEU A 217 -20.86 -5.51 -13.49
CA LEU A 217 -20.00 -5.65 -12.32
C LEU A 217 -20.42 -6.88 -11.52
N PHE A 218 -19.47 -7.78 -11.25
CA PHE A 218 -19.60 -8.89 -10.33
C PHE A 218 -18.70 -8.68 -9.13
N ILE A 219 -19.25 -8.73 -7.92
CA ILE A 219 -18.50 -8.65 -6.67
C ILE A 219 -18.47 -10.05 -6.06
N HIS A 220 -17.28 -10.65 -6.06
CA HIS A 220 -17.00 -11.96 -5.47
C HIS A 220 -16.36 -11.76 -4.11
N ILE A 221 -17.10 -11.96 -3.02
CA ILE A 221 -16.52 -11.93 -1.67
C ILE A 221 -15.61 -13.15 -1.53
N LEU A 222 -14.34 -12.96 -1.22
CA LEU A 222 -13.34 -14.01 -1.01
C LEU A 222 -13.26 -14.44 0.45
N ASP A 223 -13.28 -13.49 1.37
CA ASP A 223 -13.21 -13.70 2.83
C ASP A 223 -14.34 -12.92 3.50
N GLU A 224 -15.10 -13.57 4.39
CA GLU A 224 -16.30 -12.95 4.99
C GLU A 224 -15.94 -12.00 6.14
N GLN A 225 -14.85 -12.26 6.86
CA GLN A 225 -14.44 -11.45 8.02
C GLN A 225 -13.93 -10.08 7.60
N THR A 226 -13.04 -10.06 6.62
CA THR A 226 -12.43 -8.85 6.05
C THR A 226 -13.25 -8.30 4.90
N GLN A 227 -14.21 -9.07 4.37
CA GLN A 227 -14.93 -8.75 3.14
C GLN A 227 -14.01 -8.46 1.95
N THR A 228 -12.79 -9.04 1.95
CA THR A 228 -11.89 -9.00 0.79
C THR A 228 -12.64 -9.53 -0.42
N ALA A 229 -12.66 -8.78 -1.51
CA ALA A 229 -13.48 -9.07 -2.67
C ALA A 229 -12.74 -8.88 -3.98
N VAL A 230 -13.09 -9.70 -4.96
CA VAL A 230 -12.75 -9.47 -6.36
C VAL A 230 -13.91 -8.76 -7.02
N TRP A 231 -13.62 -7.59 -7.57
CA TRP A 231 -14.50 -6.85 -8.46
C TRP A 231 -14.16 -7.23 -9.90
N GLU A 232 -15.01 -8.04 -10.52
CA GLU A 232 -14.91 -8.43 -11.92
C GLU A 232 -15.82 -7.55 -12.77
N TYR A 233 -15.27 -6.90 -13.77
CA TYR A 233 -16.01 -6.13 -14.75
C TYR A 233 -16.04 -6.88 -16.07
N ARG A 234 -17.21 -6.90 -16.73
CA ARG A 234 -17.40 -7.51 -18.03
C ARG A 234 -18.03 -6.51 -18.99
N GLN A 235 -17.33 -6.22 -20.08
CA GLN A 235 -17.82 -5.36 -21.17
C GLN A 235 -17.57 -6.06 -22.50
N GLY A 236 -18.64 -6.59 -23.11
CA GLY A 236 -18.54 -7.41 -24.32
C GLY A 236 -17.64 -8.64 -24.13
N LYS A 237 -16.50 -8.68 -24.81
CA LYS A 237 -15.50 -9.77 -24.71
C LYS A 237 -14.36 -9.47 -23.73
N LYS A 238 -14.33 -8.27 -23.13
CA LYS A 238 -13.25 -7.83 -22.24
C LYS A 238 -13.68 -8.01 -20.80
N ASN A 239 -12.79 -8.60 -20.01
CA ASN A 239 -12.94 -8.71 -18.57
C ASN A 239 -11.70 -8.14 -17.89
N TRP A 240 -11.90 -7.41 -16.79
CA TRP A 240 -10.82 -6.99 -15.91
C TRP A 240 -11.24 -7.15 -14.45
N TYR A 241 -10.25 -7.19 -13.57
CA TYR A 241 -10.43 -7.60 -12.18
C TYR A 241 -9.66 -6.69 -11.25
N HIS A 242 -10.28 -6.30 -10.15
CA HIS A 242 -9.64 -5.55 -9.08
C HIS A 242 -9.85 -6.26 -7.74
N LEU A 243 -8.79 -6.32 -6.93
CA LEU A 243 -8.89 -6.79 -5.56
C LEU A 243 -9.19 -5.60 -4.67
N MET A 244 -10.28 -5.68 -3.91
CA MET A 244 -10.81 -4.57 -3.13
C MET A 244 -11.12 -5.05 -1.71
N ILE A 245 -11.04 -4.13 -0.76
CA ILE A 245 -11.56 -4.31 0.60
C ILE A 245 -12.48 -3.12 0.93
N PRO A 246 -13.48 -3.30 1.81
CA PRO A 246 -14.18 -2.16 2.36
C PRO A 246 -13.23 -1.29 3.17
N VAL A 247 -13.47 0.01 3.19
CA VAL A 247 -12.72 0.95 4.04
C VAL A 247 -12.73 0.51 5.51
N ALA A 248 -13.85 -0.01 6.00
CA ALA A 248 -13.96 -0.51 7.37
C ALA A 248 -13.01 -1.68 7.70
N SER A 249 -12.49 -2.37 6.67
CA SER A 249 -11.62 -3.53 6.80
C SER A 249 -10.14 -3.20 6.80
N VAL A 250 -9.75 -1.93 6.59
CA VAL A 250 -8.34 -1.48 6.57
C VAL A 250 -7.58 -1.92 7.83
N ARG A 251 -8.23 -1.89 8.99
CA ARG A 251 -7.68 -2.33 10.28
C ARG A 251 -7.13 -3.77 10.31
N TYR A 252 -7.53 -4.63 9.37
CA TYR A 252 -7.10 -6.02 9.30
C TYR A 252 -5.84 -6.22 8.44
N PHE A 253 -5.37 -5.19 7.73
CA PHE A 253 -4.25 -5.27 6.81
C PHE A 253 -3.11 -4.38 7.28
N ASP A 254 -1.87 -4.81 7.06
CA ASP A 254 -0.72 -3.90 7.15
C ASP A 254 -0.92 -2.72 6.18
N LEU A 255 -0.48 -1.52 6.55
CA LEU A 255 -0.71 -0.29 5.77
C LEU A 255 0.61 0.28 5.27
N MET A 256 0.72 0.44 3.96
CA MET A 256 1.81 1.16 3.30
C MET A 256 1.39 2.60 3.05
N HIS A 257 2.21 3.55 3.48
CA HIS A 257 1.98 4.97 3.23
C HIS A 257 3.11 5.52 2.36
N SER A 258 2.74 6.06 1.20
CA SER A 258 3.63 6.79 0.31
C SER A 258 3.44 8.29 0.46
N ILE A 259 4.53 9.01 0.71
CA ILE A 259 4.56 10.46 0.81
C ILE A 259 5.56 11.00 -0.21
N ALA A 260 5.15 11.99 -1.01
CA ALA A 260 5.96 12.61 -2.05
C ALA A 260 5.85 14.15 -2.00
N PRO A 261 6.60 14.85 -1.12
CA PRO A 261 6.46 16.30 -0.91
C PRO A 261 6.87 17.19 -2.10
N ASN A 262 7.90 16.83 -2.88
CA ASN A 262 8.50 17.75 -3.86
C ASN A 262 7.97 17.51 -5.27
N HIS A 263 8.09 16.26 -5.76
CA HIS A 263 7.54 15.88 -7.06
C HIS A 263 6.40 14.89 -6.86
N LYS A 264 5.18 15.36 -7.13
CA LYS A 264 4.04 14.48 -7.34
C LYS A 264 4.41 13.52 -8.47
N TYR A 265 4.41 12.21 -8.20
CA TYR A 265 4.81 11.19 -9.16
C TYR A 265 4.05 11.33 -10.48
N PHE A 266 4.74 11.79 -11.52
CA PHE A 266 4.28 11.65 -12.88
C PHE A 266 5.31 10.81 -13.66
N GLU A 267 4.93 9.55 -13.87
CA GLU A 267 5.28 8.71 -15.01
C GLU A 267 6.58 7.87 -15.05
N THR A 268 7.66 8.15 -14.29
CA THR A 268 8.95 7.45 -14.57
C THR A 268 9.49 6.47 -13.53
N HIS A 269 9.00 6.51 -12.29
CA HIS A 269 9.49 5.63 -11.21
C HIS A 269 8.30 5.02 -10.47
N GLN A 270 7.85 3.84 -10.92
CA GLN A 270 6.64 3.17 -10.37
C GLN A 270 6.96 2.47 -9.04
N ALA A 271 7.29 3.23 -8.00
CA ALA A 271 7.48 2.69 -6.67
C ALA A 271 6.22 2.93 -5.81
N PRO A 272 5.67 1.90 -5.14
CA PRO A 272 6.08 0.50 -5.20
C PRO A 272 5.46 -0.22 -6.42
N VAL A 273 6.23 -1.11 -7.06
CA VAL A 273 5.66 -2.06 -8.04
C VAL A 273 4.98 -3.17 -7.25
N PHE A 274 3.65 -3.20 -7.28
CA PHE A 274 2.87 -4.27 -6.66
C PHE A 274 2.94 -5.58 -7.44
N ASP A 275 2.88 -6.69 -6.73
CA ASP A 275 2.79 -8.02 -7.30
C ASP A 275 1.49 -8.18 -8.09
N SER A 276 1.58 -8.79 -9.27
CA SER A 276 0.38 -9.20 -9.99
C SER A 276 -0.29 -10.38 -9.30
N VAL A 277 -1.57 -10.22 -8.97
CA VAL A 277 -2.38 -11.27 -8.36
C VAL A 277 -3.05 -12.09 -9.46
N ASN A 278 -2.91 -13.43 -9.41
CA ASN A 278 -3.64 -14.31 -10.32
C ASN A 278 -5.10 -14.47 -9.87
N ILE A 279 -5.92 -13.47 -10.19
CA ILE A 279 -7.33 -13.41 -9.78
C ILE A 279 -8.13 -14.61 -10.30
N LYS A 280 -7.85 -15.09 -11.51
CA LYS A 280 -8.54 -16.26 -12.07
C LYS A 280 -8.30 -17.51 -11.22
N ALA A 281 -7.05 -17.73 -10.77
CA ALA A 281 -6.74 -18.84 -9.87
C ALA A 281 -7.44 -18.70 -8.51
N LEU A 282 -7.49 -17.48 -7.95
CA LEU A 282 -8.20 -17.21 -6.68
C LEU A 282 -9.70 -17.56 -6.78
N LEU A 283 -10.35 -17.15 -7.87
CA LEU A 283 -11.77 -17.46 -8.09
C LEU A 283 -12.00 -18.96 -8.30
N GLN A 284 -11.10 -19.67 -8.99
CA GLN A 284 -11.20 -21.11 -9.21
C GLN A 284 -11.05 -21.91 -7.91
N GLN A 285 -10.11 -21.53 -7.03
CA GLN A 285 -9.94 -22.19 -5.73
C GLN A 285 -11.20 -22.09 -4.88
N LYS A 286 -11.86 -20.91 -4.85
CA LYS A 286 -13.10 -20.73 -4.09
C LYS A 286 -14.29 -21.51 -4.67
N GLN A 287 -14.35 -21.66 -5.99
CA GLN A 287 -15.38 -22.50 -6.62
C GLN A 287 -15.21 -23.98 -6.25
N GLN A 288 -13.98 -24.46 -6.10
CA GLN A 288 -13.70 -25.84 -5.69
C GLN A 288 -14.01 -26.11 -4.22
N SER A 289 -13.73 -25.15 -3.32
CA SER A 289 -14.05 -25.28 -1.89
C SER A 289 -15.56 -25.27 -1.59
N ASN A 290 -16.38 -24.77 -2.53
CA ASN A 290 -17.85 -24.74 -2.40
C ASN A 290 -18.54 -25.99 -2.96
N ILE A 291 -17.78 -26.98 -3.45
CA ILE A 291 -18.32 -28.29 -3.82
C ILE A 291 -18.38 -29.11 -2.52
N PRO A 292 -19.56 -29.56 -2.05
CA PRO A 292 -19.65 -30.40 -0.88
C PRO A 292 -18.82 -31.67 -1.11
N GLU A 293 -17.96 -32.03 -0.16
CA GLU A 293 -17.40 -33.38 -0.14
C GLU A 293 -18.58 -34.35 -0.19
N LYS A 294 -18.59 -35.22 -1.21
CA LYS A 294 -19.58 -36.29 -1.28
C LYS A 294 -19.39 -37.16 -0.04
N GLU A 295 -20.40 -37.16 0.83
CA GLU A 295 -20.61 -38.20 1.84
C GLU A 295 -20.59 -39.60 1.23
#